data_AF-A0A421BKT3-F1
#
_entry.id   AF-A0A421BKT3-F1
#
_cell.length_a   1.000
_cell.length_b   1.000
_cell.length_c   1.000
_cell.angle_alpha   90.00
_cell.angle_beta   90.00
_cell.angle_gamma   90.00
#
_symmetry.space_group_name_H-M   'P 1'
#
loop_
_entity.id
_entity.type
_entity.pdbx_description
1 polymer ?
#
loop_
_entity_poly.entity_id
_entity_poly.type
_entity_poly.pdbx_seq_one_letter_code
_entity_poly.pdbx_strand_id
1 'polypeptide(L)' 'MGKHAPITYQPRLLGVAEAAAYLCVSVTKLRELPIPRRALDGRRLYDRIDLDQYASALPYEGEISEVSECDSLFGVRG' A
#
# COMPACT_ATOMS: atom_id res chain seq x y z
N MET A 1 23.11 -7.91 33.12
CA MET A 1 22.67 -8.45 31.82
C MET A 1 21.53 -7.59 31.28
N GLY A 2 21.74 -6.87 30.18
CA GLY A 2 20.69 -6.08 29.53
C GLY A 2 19.74 -7.00 28.76
N LYS A 3 18.46 -6.96 29.11
CA LYS A 3 17.39 -7.65 28.37
C LYS A 3 17.18 -6.93 27.03
N HIS A 4 17.73 -7.46 25.94
CA HIS A 4 17.38 -6.98 24.60
C HIS A 4 15.90 -7.30 24.36
N ALA A 5 15.12 -6.29 23.99
CA ALA A 5 13.74 -6.50 23.57
C ALA A 5 13.73 -7.39 22.31
N PRO A 6 12.82 -8.36 22.19
CA PRO A 6 12.73 -9.20 21.00
C PRO A 6 12.40 -8.34 19.79
N ILE A 7 13.12 -8.57 18.68
CA ILE A 7 12.83 -7.91 17.41
C ILE A 7 11.58 -8.58 16.83
N THR A 8 10.44 -7.88 16.87
CA THR A 8 9.20 -8.32 16.23
C THR A 8 9.19 -7.86 14.77
N TYR A 9 9.19 -8.81 13.84
CA TYR A 9 9.05 -8.53 12.42
C TYR A 9 7.58 -8.59 12.03
N GLN A 10 7.08 -7.55 11.38
CA GLN A 10 5.77 -7.61 10.76
C GLN A 10 5.79 -8.66 9.63
N PRO A 11 4.80 -9.58 9.59
CA PRO A 11 4.68 -10.53 8.49
C PRO A 11 4.66 -9.80 7.15
N ARG A 12 5.36 -10.35 6.16
CA ARG A 12 5.34 -9.77 4.81
C ARG A 12 3.96 -9.87 4.17
N LEU A 13 3.26 -10.97 4.40
CA LEU A 13 1.91 -11.21 3.92
C LEU A 13 0.94 -11.04 5.08
N LEU A 14 -0.05 -10.16 4.88
CA LEU A 14 -1.06 -9.81 5.87
C LEU A 14 -2.42 -10.38 5.47
N GLY A 15 -3.18 -10.83 6.47
CA GLY A 15 -4.59 -11.13 6.31
C GLY A 15 -5.42 -9.86 6.07
N VAL A 16 -6.69 -10.02 5.69
CA VAL A 16 -7.58 -8.89 5.38
C VAL A 16 -7.73 -7.90 6.55
N ALA A 17 -7.89 -8.41 7.77
CA ALA A 17 -8.06 -7.55 8.95
C ALA A 17 -6.77 -6.80 9.32
N GLU A 18 -5.62 -7.47 9.25
CA GLU A 18 -4.31 -6.88 9.52
C GLU A 18 -3.94 -5.83 8.48
N ALA A 19 -4.20 -6.10 7.19
CA ALA A 19 -3.97 -5.15 6.11
C ALA A 19 -4.85 -3.90 6.23
N ALA A 20 -6.11 -4.06 6.66
CA ALA A 20 -7.03 -2.94 6.89
C ALA A 20 -6.54 -2.08 8.06
N ALA A 21 -6.11 -2.73 9.16
CA ALA A 21 -5.51 -2.06 10.31
C ALA A 21 -4.20 -1.35 9.93
N TYR A 22 -3.38 -1.95 9.06
CA TYR A 22 -2.12 -1.37 8.59
C TYR A 22 -2.33 -0.05 7.84
N LEU A 23 -3.35 0.03 6.99
CA LEU A 23 -3.72 1.25 6.28
C LEU A 23 -4.68 2.17 7.06
N CYS A 24 -5.04 1.83 8.30
CA CYS A 24 -6.02 2.56 9.11
C CYS A 24 -7.40 2.75 8.43
N VAL A 25 -7.87 1.75 7.67
CA VAL A 25 -9.18 1.78 6.98
C VAL A 25 -10.06 0.61 7.41
N SER A 26 -11.35 0.67 7.07
CA SER A 26 -12.25 -0.46 7.26
C SER A 26 -11.94 -1.60 6.28
N VAL A 27 -12.30 -2.83 6.64
CA VAL A 27 -12.17 -4.01 5.76
C VAL A 27 -12.98 -3.85 4.47
N THR A 28 -14.14 -3.20 4.54
CA THR A 28 -14.97 -2.92 3.36
C THR A 28 -14.24 -1.96 2.43
N LYS A 29 -13.68 -0.86 2.96
CA LYS A 29 -12.91 0.10 2.17
C LYS A 29 -11.69 -0.56 1.53
N LEU A 30 -10.93 -1.36 2.28
CA LEU A 30 -9.75 -2.08 1.77
C LEU A 30 -10.08 -2.93 0.53
N ARG A 31 -11.25 -3.59 0.51
CA ARG A 31 -11.66 -4.47 -0.59
C ARG A 31 -12.02 -3.72 -1.87
N GLU A 32 -12.34 -2.43 -1.76
CA GLU A 32 -12.63 -1.54 -2.90
C GLU A 32 -11.35 -0.93 -3.49
N LEU A 33 -10.24 -0.97 -2.76
CA LEU A 33 -8.98 -0.39 -3.23
C LEU A 33 -8.37 -1.25 -4.35
N PRO A 34 -7.73 -0.64 -5.36
CA PRO A 34 -7.10 -1.34 -6.47
C PRO A 34 -5.73 -1.92 -6.09
N ILE A 35 -5.66 -2.61 -4.94
CA ILE A 35 -4.41 -3.20 -4.42
C ILE A 35 -4.35 -4.68 -4.83
N PRO A 36 -3.23 -5.15 -5.43
CA PRO A 36 -3.08 -6.54 -5.82
C PRO A 36 -3.12 -7.46 -4.59
N ARG A 37 -3.71 -8.64 -4.77
CA ARG A 37 -3.83 -9.68 -3.72
C ARG A 37 -3.09 -10.92 -4.15
N ARG A 38 -2.26 -11.46 -3.27
CA ARG A 38 -1.59 -12.75 -3.48
C ARG A 38 -2.53 -13.89 -3.09
N ALA A 39 -2.58 -14.93 -3.93
CA ALA A 39 -3.33 -16.14 -3.66
C ALA A 39 -2.40 -17.22 -3.08
N LEU A 40 -2.74 -17.78 -1.93
CA LEU A 40 -2.03 -18.89 -1.31
C LEU A 40 -3.05 -19.87 -0.72
N ASP A 41 -3.13 -21.08 -1.25
CA ASP A 41 -4.04 -22.15 -0.78
C ASP A 41 -5.50 -21.68 -0.57
N GLY A 42 -6.03 -20.94 -1.54
CA GLY A 42 -7.40 -20.41 -1.49
C GLY A 42 -7.59 -19.17 -0.62
N ARG A 43 -6.56 -18.74 0.13
CA ARG A 43 -6.56 -17.48 0.88
C ARG A 43 -6.07 -16.32 0.01
N ARG A 44 -6.60 -15.13 0.27
CA ARG A 44 -6.15 -13.88 -0.32
C ARG A 44 -5.40 -13.09 0.73
N LEU A 45 -4.13 -12.80 0.44
CA LEU A 45 -3.22 -12.08 1.31
C LEU A 45 -2.77 -10.78 0.64
N TYR A 46 -2.42 -9.79 1.45
CA TYR A 46 -1.85 -8.53 0.97
C TYR A 46 -0.35 -8.52 1.27
N ASP A 47 0.48 -8.11 0.32
CA ASP A 47 1.90 -7.88 0.59
C ASP A 47 2.06 -6.48 1.21
N ARG A 48 2.82 -6.40 2.31
CA ARG A 48 3.12 -5.13 2.99
C ARG A 48 3.72 -4.11 2.03
N ILE A 49 4.55 -4.53 1.08
CA ILE A 49 5.16 -3.61 0.11
C ILE A 49 4.12 -3.00 -0.83
N ASP A 50 3.13 -3.79 -1.26
CA ASP A 50 2.07 -3.29 -2.14
C ASP A 50 1.18 -2.29 -1.39
N LEU A 51 0.94 -2.51 -0.09
CA LEU A 51 0.24 -1.57 0.79
C LEU A 51 1.04 -0.26 0.97
N ASP A 52 2.35 -0.36 1.22
CA ASP A 52 3.23 0.81 1.36
C ASP A 52 3.27 1.64 0.07
N GLN A 53 3.37 0.99 -1.09
CA GLN A 53 3.34 1.66 -2.39
C GLN A 53 2.02 2.38 -2.63
N TYR A 54 0.90 1.73 -2.31
CA TYR A 54 -0.42 2.36 -2.42
C TYR A 54 -0.52 3.59 -1.52
N ALA A 55 -0.11 3.48 -0.26
CA ALA A 55 -0.13 4.60 0.68
C ALA A 55 0.78 5.75 0.23
N SER A 56 1.96 5.44 -0.31
CA SER A 56 2.92 6.43 -0.81
C SER A 56 2.44 7.15 -2.07
N ALA A 57 1.53 6.54 -2.83
CA ALA A 57 0.95 7.12 -4.04
C ALA A 57 -0.32 7.96 -3.76
N LEU A 58 -0.81 7.99 -2.51
CA LEU A 58 -1.94 8.84 -2.15
C LEU A 58 -1.54 10.32 -2.21
N PRO A 59 -2.38 11.19 -2.79
CA PRO A 59 -2.11 12.62 -2.77
C PRO A 59 -2.24 13.16 -1.34
N TYR A 60 -1.43 14.17 -1.00
CA TYR A 60 -1.65 14.93 0.23
C TYR A 60 -2.90 15.82 0.09
N GLU A 61 -3.47 16.20 1.22
CA GLU A 61 -4.58 17.16 1.26
C GLU A 61 -4.14 18.50 0.65
N GLY A 62 -4.90 18.99 -0.34
CA GLY A 62 -4.57 20.22 -1.07
C GLY A 62 -3.59 20.07 -2.23
N GLU A 63 -3.00 18.89 -2.43
CA GLU A 63 -2.10 18.61 -3.57
C GLU A 63 -2.81 18.09 -4.83
N ILE A 64 -4.14 18.04 -4.82
CA ILE A 64 -4.91 17.76 -6.04
C ILE A 64 -4.89 19.02 -6.93
N SER A 65 -3.70 19.41 -7.38
CA SER A 65 -3.53 20.19 -8.60
C SER A 65 -3.51 19.20 -9.75
N GLU A 66 -4.36 19.43 -10.75
CA GLU A 66 -4.47 18.64 -11.96
C GLU A 66 -3.18 18.67 -12.79
N VAL A 67 -2.13 17.96 -12.38
CA VAL A 67 -0.89 17.91 -13.13
C VAL A 67 -0.21 16.55 -12.92
N SER A 68 -0.52 15.59 -13.81
CA SER A 68 0.53 14.71 -14.32
C SER A 68 0.81 15.08 -15.78
N GLU A 69 1.15 16.35 -15.97
CA GLU A 69 1.80 16.90 -17.18
C GLU A 69 3.24 16.36 -17.34
N CYS A 70 3.63 15.31 -16.61
CA CYS A 70 4.75 14.45 -16.99
C CYS A 70 4.49 13.71 -18.31
N ASP A 71 3.22 13.63 -18.78
CA ASP A 71 2.84 13.04 -20.06
C ASP A 71 2.83 14.05 -21.23
N SER A 72 2.77 15.35 -20.96
CA SER A 72 2.64 16.39 -22.00
C SER A 72 3.97 17.01 -22.45
N LEU A 73 5.03 16.93 -21.64
CA LEU A 73 6.29 17.64 -21.91
C LEU A 73 7.41 16.80 -22.55
N PHE A 74 7.33 15.46 -22.53
CA PHE A 74 8.34 14.59 -23.16
C PHE A 74 7.89 14.04 -24.52
N GLY A 75 7.17 14.87 -25.29
CA GLY A 75 7.10 14.77 -26.74
C GLY A 75 8.45 15.15 -27.37
N VAL A 76 9.46 14.28 -27.19
CA VAL A 76 10.75 14.38 -27.89
C VAL A 76 10.50 14.09 -29.37
N ARG A 77 10.29 15.16 -30.15
CA ARG A 77 10.29 15.11 -31.61
C ARG A 77 10.88 16.42 -32.16
N GLY A 78 12.05 16.31 -32.76
CA GLY A 78 12.73 17.36 -33.52
C GLY A 78 14.10 17.70 -32.98
#